data_AF-A0A7L4CRY7-F1
#
_entry.id   AF-A0A7L4CRY7-F1
#
_cell.length_a   1.000
_cell.length_b   1.000
_cell.length_c   1.000
_cell.angle_alpha   90.00
_cell.angle_beta   90.00
_cell.angle_gamma   90.00
#
_symmetry.space_group_name_H-M   'P 1'
#
loop_
_entity.id
_entity.type
_entity.pdbx_description
1 polymer ?
#
loop_
_entity_poly.entity_id
_entity_poly.type
_entity_poly.pdbx_seq_one_letter_code
_entity_poly.pdbx_strand_id
1 'polypeptide(L)'
;AATAKGHAEGEDTSFRWQCVEQPIGKLLFQRFLEGAPGLAAAKALWAELEAYEQCEEGERSGAAAALRGRFFTPGGAEHCGFLSAAAMAPPAGGTASADDFGQARRELLAHLE
;
A
#
# COMPACT_ATOMS: atom_id res chain seq x y z
N ALA A 1 23.17 -20.08 -20.53
CA ALA A 1 23.13 -19.76 -19.09
C ALA A 1 23.81 -18.42 -18.91
N ALA A 2 23.05 -17.34 -18.71
CA ALA A 2 23.64 -16.04 -18.41
C ALA A 2 23.86 -15.98 -16.90
N THR A 3 25.12 -16.04 -16.48
CA THR A 3 25.50 -15.81 -15.10
C THR A 3 25.28 -14.33 -14.82
N ALA A 4 24.22 -13.98 -14.08
CA ALA A 4 24.12 -12.68 -13.42
C ALA A 4 25.18 -12.65 -12.32
N LYS A 5 26.43 -12.36 -12.69
CA LYS A 5 27.52 -12.16 -11.76
C LYS A 5 27.97 -10.71 -11.88
N GLY A 6 27.64 -9.92 -10.87
CA GLY A 6 28.22 -8.58 -10.66
C GLY A 6 27.21 -7.48 -10.36
N HIS A 7 26.75 -7.41 -9.11
CA HIS A 7 26.74 -6.24 -8.23
C HIS A 7 26.17 -6.76 -6.90
N ALA A 8 26.97 -6.81 -5.84
CA ALA A 8 26.48 -7.19 -4.50
C ALA A 8 27.31 -6.56 -3.38
N GLU A 9 28.14 -5.56 -3.71
CA GLU A 9 28.86 -4.77 -2.72
C GLU A 9 28.50 -3.31 -2.98
N GLY A 10 27.49 -2.81 -2.27
CA GLY A 10 27.04 -1.42 -2.31
C GLY A 10 25.57 -1.20 -2.73
N GLU A 11 24.86 -2.22 -3.20
CA GLU A 11 23.42 -2.09 -3.48
C GLU A 11 22.60 -2.18 -2.19
N ASP A 12 21.68 -1.21 -2.02
CA ASP A 12 20.69 -1.25 -0.96
C ASP A 12 19.76 -2.46 -1.18
N THR A 13 19.74 -3.36 -0.21
CA THR A 13 18.94 -4.59 -0.27
C THR A 13 17.64 -4.51 0.53
N SER A 14 17.30 -3.33 1.04
CA SER A 14 16.06 -3.13 1.78
C SER A 14 14.83 -3.35 0.91
N PHE A 15 13.76 -3.86 1.53
CA PHE A 15 12.45 -3.99 0.91
C PHE A 15 11.96 -2.66 0.33
N ARG A 16 12.17 -1.57 1.07
CA ARG A 16 11.82 -0.21 0.64
C ARG A 16 12.48 0.14 -0.70
N TRP A 17 13.79 -0.05 -0.82
CA TRP A 17 14.48 0.25 -2.07
C TRP A 17 14.01 -0.68 -3.20
N GLN A 18 14.11 -2.00 -3.00
CA GLN A 18 13.87 -2.96 -4.08
C GLN A 18 12.41 -3.04 -4.53
N CYS A 19 11.46 -3.04 -3.59
CA CYS A 19 10.06 -3.38 -3.86
C CYS A 19 9.11 -2.19 -3.83
N VAL A 20 9.56 -1.00 -3.40
CA VAL A 20 8.70 0.19 -3.30
C VAL A 20 9.21 1.32 -4.20
N GLU A 21 10.50 1.66 -4.10
CA GLU A 21 11.08 2.82 -4.80
C GLU A 21 11.55 2.48 -6.22
N GLN A 22 12.11 1.28 -6.43
CA GLN A 22 12.51 0.84 -7.77
C GLN A 22 11.29 0.43 -8.61
N PRO A 23 11.00 1.09 -9.75
CA PRO A 23 9.78 0.83 -10.53
C PRO A 23 9.66 -0.62 -11.02
N ILE A 24 10.77 -1.21 -11.47
CA ILE A 24 10.81 -2.60 -11.92
C ILE A 24 10.60 -3.55 -10.76
N GLY A 25 11.28 -3.31 -9.64
CA GLY A 25 11.16 -4.19 -8.48
C GLY A 25 9.77 -4.10 -7.82
N LYS A 26 9.17 -2.91 -7.74
CA LYS A 26 7.76 -2.73 -7.36
C LYS A 26 6.81 -3.47 -8.30
N LEU A 27 7.00 -3.36 -9.61
CA LEU A 27 6.19 -4.10 -10.58
C LEU A 27 6.29 -5.61 -10.35
N LEU A 28 7.51 -6.14 -10.20
CA LEU A 28 7.74 -7.57 -9.93
C LEU A 28 7.12 -8.01 -8.59
N PHE A 29 7.23 -7.20 -7.55
CA PHE A 29 6.63 -7.49 -6.26
C PHE A 29 5.09 -7.49 -6.33
N GLN A 30 4.49 -6.52 -7.02
CA GLN A 30 3.05 -6.52 -7.28
C GLN A 30 2.59 -7.77 -8.05
N ARG A 31 3.42 -8.29 -8.97
CA ARG A 31 3.17 -9.58 -9.68
C ARG A 31 3.28 -10.79 -8.76
N PHE A 32 4.25 -10.77 -7.86
CA PHE A 32 4.36 -11.79 -6.82
C PHE A 32 3.11 -11.83 -5.93
N LEU A 33 2.59 -10.67 -5.52
CA LEU A 33 1.38 -10.58 -4.69
C LEU A 33 0.12 -11.15 -5.36
N GLU A 34 0.05 -11.21 -6.71
CA GLU A 34 -1.09 -11.84 -7.41
C GLU A 34 -1.16 -13.34 -7.18
N GLY A 35 0.00 -13.97 -6.96
CA GLY A 35 0.12 -15.39 -6.65
C GLY A 35 0.00 -15.73 -5.17
N ALA A 36 -0.24 -14.74 -4.30
CA ALA A 36 -0.27 -14.90 -2.84
C ALA A 36 -1.67 -14.56 -2.27
N PRO A 37 -2.62 -15.52 -2.23
CA PRO A 37 -3.99 -15.26 -1.77
C PRO A 37 -4.07 -14.67 -0.35
N GLY A 38 -3.15 -15.04 0.54
CA GLY A 38 -3.07 -14.48 1.90
C GLY A 38 -2.72 -12.99 1.95
N LEU A 39 -2.15 -12.44 0.86
CA LEU A 39 -1.77 -11.03 0.74
C LEU A 39 -2.69 -10.26 -0.23
N ALA A 40 -3.76 -10.88 -0.72
CA ALA A 40 -4.65 -10.28 -1.71
C ALA A 40 -5.25 -8.95 -1.23
N ALA A 41 -5.72 -8.89 0.03
CA ALA A 41 -6.25 -7.67 0.63
C ALA A 41 -5.19 -6.57 0.77
N ALA A 42 -3.95 -6.92 1.15
CA ALA A 42 -2.85 -5.97 1.26
C ALA A 42 -2.46 -5.40 -0.12
N LYS A 43 -2.40 -6.26 -1.15
CA LYS A 43 -2.18 -5.84 -2.54
C LYS A 43 -3.26 -4.86 -3.01
N ALA A 44 -4.53 -5.20 -2.76
CA ALA A 44 -5.67 -4.36 -3.14
C ALA A 44 -5.63 -3.01 -2.41
N LEU A 45 -5.34 -3.01 -1.10
CA LEU A 45 -5.17 -1.79 -0.33
C LEU A 45 -4.05 -0.91 -0.91
N TRP A 46 -2.91 -1.48 -1.28
CA TRP A 46 -1.82 -0.72 -1.89
C TRP A 46 -2.30 0.01 -3.15
N ALA A 47 -2.94 -0.71 -4.08
CA ALA A 47 -3.43 -0.12 -5.33
C ALA A 47 -4.43 1.02 -5.09
N GLU A 48 -5.33 0.86 -4.12
CA GLU A 48 -6.35 1.87 -3.80
C GLU A 48 -5.76 3.09 -3.10
N LEU A 49 -4.72 2.93 -2.28
CA LEU A 49 -3.98 4.06 -1.70
C LEU A 49 -3.26 4.88 -2.78
N GLU A 50 -2.63 4.22 -3.75
CA GLU A 50 -1.96 4.92 -4.86
C GLU A 50 -2.97 5.60 -5.78
N ALA A 51 -4.13 4.99 -6.01
CA ALA A 51 -5.22 5.62 -6.75
C ALA A 51 -5.76 6.85 -5.98
N TYR A 52 -5.92 6.74 -4.67
CA TYR A 52 -6.39 7.84 -3.82
C TYR A 52 -5.45 9.06 -3.85
N GLU A 53 -4.13 8.82 -3.84
CA GLU A 53 -3.13 9.90 -3.97
C GLU A 53 -3.28 10.68 -5.29
N GLN A 54 -3.86 10.05 -6.33
CA GLN A 54 -4.13 10.67 -7.64
C GLN A 54 -5.57 11.19 -7.79
N CYS A 55 -6.44 11.03 -6.79
CA CYS A 55 -7.82 11.51 -6.87
C CYS A 55 -7.90 13.03 -6.91
N GLU A 56 -8.79 13.54 -7.75
CA GLU A 56 -9.18 14.95 -7.79
C GLU A 56 -9.86 15.37 -6.49
N GLU A 57 -9.77 16.66 -6.14
CA GLU A 57 -10.27 17.17 -4.86
C GLU A 57 -11.76 16.90 -4.63
N GLY A 58 -12.59 17.01 -5.67
CA GLY A 58 -14.03 16.74 -5.60
C GLY A 58 -14.40 15.28 -5.36
N GLU A 59 -13.54 14.33 -5.76
CA GLU A 59 -13.77 12.89 -5.65
C GLU A 59 -13.18 12.31 -4.37
N ARG A 60 -12.18 12.98 -3.80
CA ARG A 60 -11.35 12.48 -2.72
C ARG A 60 -12.14 12.10 -1.47
N SER A 61 -13.16 12.88 -1.12
CA SER A 61 -14.01 12.55 0.04
C SER A 61 -14.75 11.21 -0.12
N GLY A 62 -15.28 10.93 -1.32
CA GLY A 62 -15.94 9.68 -1.65
C GLY A 62 -14.95 8.51 -1.69
N ALA A 63 -13.80 8.72 -2.32
CA ALA A 63 -12.73 7.71 -2.38
C ALA A 63 -12.23 7.33 -0.97
N ALA A 64 -12.03 8.32 -0.08
CA ALA A 64 -11.63 8.07 1.30
C ALA A 64 -12.66 7.23 2.07
N ALA A 65 -13.95 7.51 1.88
CA ALA A 65 -15.03 6.75 2.52
C ALA A 65 -15.09 5.31 2.01
N ALA A 66 -14.95 5.10 0.70
CA ALA A 66 -14.91 3.78 0.08
C ALA A 66 -13.73 2.93 0.60
N LEU A 67 -12.54 3.54 0.68
CA LEU A 67 -11.32 2.88 1.16
C LEU A 67 -11.47 2.45 2.62
N ARG A 68 -11.99 3.33 3.49
CA ARG A 68 -12.28 3.00 4.90
C ARG A 68 -13.32 1.88 5.05
N GLY A 69 -14.41 1.93 4.27
CA GLY A 69 -15.45 0.91 4.32
C GLY A 69 -14.97 -0.47 3.87
N ARG A 70 -14.13 -0.52 2.84
CA ARG A 70 -13.64 -1.77 2.23
C ARG A 70 -12.51 -2.43 3.03
N PHE A 71 -11.53 -1.64 3.48
CA PHE A 71 -10.29 -2.17 4.05
C PHE A 71 -10.16 -1.97 5.56
N PHE A 72 -10.74 -0.91 6.14
CA PHE A 72 -10.48 -0.52 7.54
C PHE A 72 -11.60 -0.94 8.48
N THR A 73 -12.76 -1.34 7.94
CA THR A 73 -13.90 -1.74 8.75
C THR A 73 -13.81 -3.24 9.06
N PRO A 74 -13.80 -3.66 10.34
CA PRO A 74 -13.90 -5.07 10.69
C PRO A 74 -15.13 -5.71 10.04
N GLY A 75 -14.92 -6.79 9.28
CA GLY A 75 -15.97 -7.45 8.50
C GLY A 75 -16.22 -6.85 7.10
N GLY A 76 -15.46 -5.83 6.70
CA GLY A 76 -15.39 -5.37 5.30
C GLY A 76 -14.85 -6.47 4.37
N ALA A 77 -15.20 -6.38 3.09
CA ALA A 77 -14.90 -7.43 2.10
C ALA A 77 -13.40 -7.78 2.00
N GLU A 78 -12.53 -6.79 2.22
CA GLU A 78 -11.07 -6.93 2.19
C GLU A 78 -10.42 -6.32 3.44
N HIS A 79 -11.06 -6.53 4.60
CA HIS A 79 -10.58 -6.01 5.87
C HIS A 79 -9.10 -6.36 6.15
N CYS A 80 -8.29 -5.32 6.34
CA CYS A 80 -6.86 -5.40 6.63
C CYS A 80 -6.63 -5.37 8.15
N GLY A 81 -6.71 -6.53 8.79
CA GLY A 81 -6.58 -6.67 10.25
C GLY A 81 -5.19 -6.35 10.82
N PHE A 82 -4.18 -6.11 9.98
CA PHE A 82 -2.86 -5.64 10.40
C PHE A 82 -2.83 -4.13 10.68
N LEU A 83 -3.85 -3.38 10.26
CA LEU A 83 -3.92 -1.94 10.49
C LEU A 83 -4.26 -1.63 11.95
N SER A 84 -3.55 -0.66 12.52
CA SER A 84 -3.78 -0.15 13.85
C SER A 84 -4.98 0.81 13.89
N ALA A 85 -5.52 1.06 15.08
CA ALA A 85 -6.56 2.07 15.27
C ALA A 85 -6.12 3.47 14.80
N ALA A 86 -4.82 3.78 14.88
CA ALA A 86 -4.27 5.05 14.40
C ALA A 86 -4.27 5.14 12.86
N ALA A 87 -3.96 4.05 12.17
CA ALA A 87 -4.06 3.99 10.71
C ALA A 87 -5.51 4.09 10.22
N MET A 88 -6.46 3.56 10.99
CA MET A 88 -7.87 3.55 10.64
C MET A 88 -8.61 4.85 11.03
N ALA A 89 -7.99 5.72 11.81
CA ALA A 89 -8.61 6.95 12.29
C ALA A 89 -8.94 7.89 11.11
N PRO A 90 -10.10 8.57 11.15
CA PRO A 90 -10.37 9.67 10.22
C PRO A 90 -9.39 10.83 10.45
N PRO A 91 -9.13 11.67 9.44
CA PRO A 91 -8.24 12.79 9.59
C PRO A 91 -8.87 13.78 10.58
N ALA A 92 -8.04 14.42 11.41
CA ALA A 92 -8.50 15.34 12.44
C ALA A 92 -9.06 16.61 11.78
N GLY A 93 -10.37 16.64 11.52
CA GLY A 93 -11.17 17.81 11.15
C GLY A 93 -10.58 18.64 10.01
N GLY A 94 -10.84 18.24 8.76
CA GLY A 94 -10.40 18.96 7.56
C GLY A 94 -11.02 18.40 6.28
N THR A 95 -10.77 19.06 5.15
CA THR A 95 -11.05 18.50 3.83
C THR A 95 -10.16 17.28 3.59
N ALA A 96 -10.65 16.31 2.81
CA ALA A 96 -9.86 15.14 2.46
C ALA A 96 -8.57 15.56 1.75
N SER A 97 -7.43 15.10 2.26
CA SER A 97 -6.09 15.36 1.71
C SER A 97 -5.52 14.09 1.09
N ALA A 98 -4.64 14.25 0.09
CA ALA A 98 -3.91 13.13 -0.50
C ALA A 98 -3.09 12.34 0.55
N ASP A 99 -2.67 13.01 1.63
CA ASP A 99 -1.84 12.43 2.69
C ASP A 99 -2.63 11.75 3.83
N ASP A 100 -3.96 11.71 3.74
CA ASP A 100 -4.85 11.21 4.82
C ASP A 100 -4.55 9.77 5.25
N PHE A 101 -3.93 8.98 4.37
CA PHE A 101 -3.64 7.57 4.61
C PHE A 101 -2.15 7.26 4.82
N GLY A 102 -1.32 8.26 5.11
CA GLY A 102 0.11 8.06 5.31
C GLY A 102 0.48 7.03 6.39
N GLN A 103 -0.29 6.94 7.48
CA GLN A 103 -0.09 5.90 8.50
C GLN A 103 -0.47 4.51 8.00
N ALA A 104 -1.61 4.38 7.30
CA ALA A 104 -2.02 3.11 6.70
C ALA A 104 -1.02 2.62 5.65
N ARG A 105 -0.48 3.52 4.83
CA ARG A 105 0.59 3.19 3.86
C ARG A 105 1.84 2.66 4.54
N ARG A 106 2.28 3.26 5.66
CA ARG A 106 3.44 2.77 6.42
C ARG A 106 3.21 1.37 6.97
N GLU A 107 2.07 1.12 7.60
CA GLU A 107 1.76 -0.18 8.20
C GLU A 107 1.56 -1.26 7.14
N LEU A 108 0.95 -0.93 6.00
CA LEU A 108 0.88 -1.81 4.84
C LEU A 108 2.26 -2.25 4.36
N LEU A 109 3.19 -1.32 4.17
CA LEU A 109 4.53 -1.66 3.71
C LEU A 109 5.30 -2.49 4.74
N ALA A 110 5.13 -2.19 6.03
CA ALA A 110 5.71 -3.00 7.11
C ALA A 110 5.11 -4.41 7.21
N HIS A 111 3.85 -4.59 6.79
CA HIS A 111 3.22 -5.91 6.73
C HIS A 111 3.69 -6.76 5.53
N LEU A 112 4.17 -6.11 4.47
CA LEU A 112 4.62 -6.75 3.24
C LEU A 112 6.12 -7.08 3.22
N GLU A 113 6.88 -6.55 4.18
CA GLU A 113 8.31 -6.85 4.44
C GLU A 113 8.49 -8.15 5.22
#